data_AF-K1XRD8-F1
#
_entry.id   AF-K1XRD8-F1
#
_cell.length_a   1.000
_cell.length_b   1.000
_cell.length_c   1.000
_cell.angle_alpha   90.00
_cell.angle_beta   90.00
_cell.angle_gamma   90.00
#
_symmetry.space_group_name_H-M   'P 1'
#
loop_
_entity.id
_entity.type
_entity.pdbx_description
1 polymer ?
#
loop_
_entity_poly.entity_id
_entity_poly.type
_entity_poly.pdbx_seq_one_letter_code
_entity_poly.pdbx_strand_id
1 'polypeptide(L)'
;MAKELSINPRLIVQSAKATVKNLIDGVVELITNSDDSYCELEESGDTISGKIEIYVNRMRGGICKTLIIKDYAEGMTEIELIKALEFGGETSGFYSGKNVRGFFGRGLKETIIGLGEGEIITIKNNKKYRTKLWVDKSVTKYDDNLLKKSEDTNENNGTEIVIKITNEKIKIPESSKFVKQLSNHYALRNINSNPKRKINLVFEELSSRSKKNGPATTIHTVNYKPIVFIKNEKIEAKVEGFNESLSINITESEIPLDYQKHSPFNIAGILIKTSGAILDNQLFKFENEPAAYYFSGSAYCLGLETRLKKNETQLIDANRHGLDWGDEYCQALEKTIEKVLEPYIIKKRSELKQNKPVSKINESAKKMFDKLSNLLNQIAKEELGDEKERPPEPTPNILNLTIVPPFARVQKDKTRTLLVMAPFNLVEQEGNKIIIETNNDYIYPLNWTLNLEKSKKYPEIIYSGYFKVATRSNEGETTITVKLGKETDSAKITVAPPKIIGPRQKRKGGFISGFDLDNGLHTVDQRVSYEQETGIIYINIGFPSTSRFIKDGLEGANLPEGKMLLAELVGEVFFRRLAYESYETGEYIPGEGQIDALYNRINELQNKYLYKIQDIIFNWKF
;
A
#
# COMPACT_ATOMS: atom_id res chain seq x y z
N MET A 1 44.23 2.09 6.36
CA MET A 1 43.59 2.84 7.47
C MET A 1 42.19 3.23 7.03
N ALA A 2 41.16 2.64 7.63
CA ALA A 2 39.79 3.09 7.42
C ALA A 2 39.57 4.38 8.22
N LYS A 3 38.90 5.37 7.64
CA LYS A 3 38.43 6.57 8.34
C LYS A 3 36.93 6.47 8.48
N GLU A 4 36.42 6.71 9.68
CA GLU A 4 34.97 6.79 9.90
C GLU A 4 34.39 8.00 9.18
N LEU A 5 33.22 7.82 8.57
CA LEU A 5 32.46 8.92 8.00
C LEU A 5 31.72 9.64 9.13
N SER A 6 31.96 10.95 9.27
CA SER A 6 31.25 11.77 10.25
C SER A 6 29.77 11.88 9.90
N ILE A 7 28.89 11.65 10.87
CA ILE A 7 27.44 11.85 10.71
C ILE A 7 27.14 13.35 10.67
N ASN A 8 26.43 13.81 9.63
CA ASN A 8 25.99 15.20 9.55
C ASN A 8 24.84 15.46 10.55
N PRO A 9 24.93 16.45 11.45
CA PRO A 9 23.88 16.76 12.43
C PRO A 9 22.50 17.01 11.81
N ARG A 10 22.45 17.49 10.56
CA ARG A 10 21.19 17.66 9.81
C ARG A 10 20.42 16.36 9.63
N LEU A 11 21.11 15.22 9.52
CA LEU A 11 20.49 13.91 9.33
C LEU A 11 19.60 13.54 10.54
N ILE A 12 20.03 13.87 11.75
CA ILE A 12 19.27 13.61 12.99
C ILE A 12 17.96 14.40 12.98
N VAL A 13 18.01 15.69 12.63
CA VAL A 13 16.82 16.55 12.56
C VAL A 13 15.87 16.10 11.44
N GLN A 14 16.41 15.70 10.29
CA GLN A 14 15.61 15.18 9.17
C GLN A 14 14.92 13.86 9.54
N SER A 15 15.67 12.94 10.16
CA SER A 15 15.15 11.66 10.64
C SER A 15 14.02 11.87 11.66
N ALA A 16 14.25 12.68 12.71
CA ALA A 16 13.23 12.96 13.72
C ALA A 16 11.93 13.55 13.11
N LYS A 17 12.05 14.44 12.12
CA LYS A 17 10.88 15.00 11.41
C LYS A 17 10.20 14.01 10.46
N ALA A 18 10.92 13.03 9.93
CA ALA A 18 10.35 11.98 9.09
C ALA A 18 9.60 10.94 9.95
N THR A 19 10.13 10.65 11.14
CA THR A 19 9.58 9.71 12.12
C THR A 19 8.35 10.28 12.85
N VAL A 20 8.36 11.56 13.20
CA VAL A 20 7.26 12.23 13.92
C VAL A 20 6.46 13.10 12.94
N LYS A 21 5.45 12.50 12.30
CA LYS A 21 4.66 13.17 11.24
C LYS A 21 3.53 14.02 11.79
N ASN A 22 3.00 13.65 12.95
CA ASN A 22 1.88 14.34 13.59
C ASN A 22 2.02 14.32 15.13
N LEU A 23 1.17 15.07 15.84
CA LEU A 23 1.24 15.15 17.31
C LEU A 23 0.94 13.79 17.97
N ILE A 24 0.07 12.97 17.38
CA ILE A 24 -0.29 11.66 17.93
C ILE A 24 0.93 10.75 17.98
N ASP A 25 1.80 10.75 16.96
CA ASP A 25 3.04 9.96 16.98
C ASP A 25 3.89 10.23 18.23
N GLY A 26 4.07 11.51 18.57
CA GLY A 26 4.84 11.92 19.76
C GLY A 26 4.13 11.60 21.07
N VAL A 27 2.80 11.77 21.14
CA VAL A 27 2.01 11.42 22.33
C VAL A 27 2.06 9.91 22.58
N VAL A 28 1.93 9.12 21.51
CA VAL A 28 1.99 7.66 21.52
C VAL A 28 3.32 7.18 22.08
N GLU A 29 4.44 7.80 21.69
CA GLU A 29 5.75 7.47 22.26
C GLU A 29 5.82 7.80 23.76
N LEU A 30 5.49 9.03 24.14
CA LEU A 30 5.66 9.50 25.50
C LEU A 30 4.77 8.74 26.49
N ILE A 31 3.54 8.37 26.10
CA ILE A 31 2.68 7.48 26.91
C ILE A 31 3.33 6.10 27.08
N THR A 32 4.00 5.59 26.04
CA THR A 32 4.65 4.27 26.10
C THR A 32 5.84 4.30 27.04
N ASN A 33 6.67 5.35 26.99
CA ASN A 33 7.78 5.52 27.94
C ASN A 33 7.27 5.57 29.38
N SER A 34 6.17 6.29 29.64
CA SER A 34 5.54 6.31 30.96
C SER A 34 5.00 4.93 31.37
N ASP A 35 4.39 4.18 30.44
CA ASP A 35 3.89 2.82 30.68
C ASP A 35 5.02 1.83 31.00
N ASP A 36 6.15 1.91 30.29
CA ASP A 36 7.33 1.07 30.52
C ASP A 36 7.91 1.33 31.95
N SER A 37 8.06 2.59 32.36
CA SER A 37 8.49 2.94 33.73
C SER A 37 7.51 2.46 34.80
N TYR A 38 6.20 2.46 34.52
CA TYR A 38 5.22 1.89 35.43
C TYR A 38 5.29 0.35 35.48
N CYS A 39 5.51 -0.31 34.35
CA CYS A 39 5.68 -1.76 34.31
C CYS A 39 6.92 -2.21 35.11
N GLU A 40 8.01 -1.45 35.07
CA GLU A 40 9.21 -1.68 35.91
C GLU A 40 8.92 -1.68 37.41
N LEU A 41 8.14 -0.69 37.86
CA LEU A 41 7.72 -0.61 39.27
C LEU A 41 6.78 -1.74 39.67
N GLU A 42 5.84 -2.11 38.78
CA GLU A 42 4.92 -3.23 39.04
C GLU A 42 5.64 -4.58 39.15
N GLU A 43 6.62 -4.84 38.30
CA GLU A 43 7.45 -6.05 38.38
C GLU A 43 8.28 -6.10 39.66
N SER A 44 8.66 -4.93 40.19
CA SER A 44 9.34 -4.78 41.47
C SER A 44 8.41 -4.91 42.69
N GLY A 45 7.09 -5.03 42.44
CA GLY A 45 6.07 -5.22 43.48
C GLY A 45 5.50 -3.92 44.07
N ASP A 46 5.81 -2.76 43.49
CA ASP A 46 5.35 -1.47 44.00
C ASP A 46 3.87 -1.23 43.71
N THR A 47 3.17 -0.60 44.66
CA THR A 47 1.79 -0.12 44.45
C THR A 47 1.81 1.28 43.84
N ILE A 48 1.47 1.36 42.56
CA ILE A 48 1.59 2.58 41.77
C ILE A 48 0.24 3.11 41.28
N SER A 49 0.17 4.41 40.98
CA SER A 49 -1.05 5.06 40.50
C SER A 49 -1.39 4.76 39.03
N GLY A 50 -0.37 4.46 38.21
CA GLY A 50 -0.50 4.29 36.76
C GLY A 50 -1.07 5.52 36.04
N LYS A 51 -0.97 6.70 36.64
CA LYS A 51 -1.60 7.93 36.18
C LYS A 51 -0.70 8.62 35.14
N ILE A 52 -1.26 8.87 33.95
CA ILE A 52 -0.59 9.63 32.90
C ILE A 52 -1.49 10.83 32.54
N GLU A 53 -0.93 12.04 32.57
CA GLU A 53 -1.62 13.27 32.24
C GLU A 53 -1.07 13.86 30.95
N ILE A 54 -1.98 14.19 30.04
CA ILE A 54 -1.66 14.79 28.74
C ILE A 54 -2.34 16.16 28.74
N TYR A 55 -1.60 17.21 28.46
CA TYR A 55 -2.17 18.54 28.24
C TYR A 55 -1.84 19.03 26.83
N VAL A 56 -2.86 19.53 26.13
CA VAL A 56 -2.74 20.03 24.76
C VAL A 56 -3.37 21.42 24.67
N ASN A 57 -2.61 22.39 24.17
CA ASN A 57 -3.10 23.73 23.86
C ASN A 57 -3.29 23.90 22.35
N ARG A 58 -4.54 23.91 21.89
CA ARG A 58 -4.93 24.08 20.49
C ARG A 58 -5.41 25.50 20.20
N MET A 59 -4.74 26.14 19.26
CA MET A 59 -5.13 27.42 18.68
C MET A 59 -5.98 27.26 17.41
N ARG A 60 -6.48 28.37 16.87
CA ARG A 60 -7.23 28.40 15.62
C ARG A 60 -6.44 27.78 14.46
N GLY A 61 -7.17 27.18 13.52
CA GLY A 61 -6.56 26.53 12.36
C GLY A 61 -5.83 25.24 12.69
N GLY A 62 -6.10 24.63 13.86
CA GLY A 62 -5.50 23.36 14.28
C GLY A 62 -4.05 23.47 14.75
N ILE A 63 -3.54 24.67 14.98
CA ILE A 63 -2.17 24.88 15.46
C ILE A 63 -2.07 24.42 16.91
N CYS A 64 -1.21 23.45 17.21
CA CYS A 64 -0.86 23.13 18.59
C CYS A 64 0.25 24.08 19.04
N LYS A 65 0.13 24.69 20.23
CA LYS A 65 1.16 25.57 20.80
C LYS A 65 2.04 24.82 21.79
N THR A 66 1.42 23.98 22.62
CA THR A 66 2.08 23.28 23.71
C THR A 66 1.49 21.90 23.89
N LEU A 67 2.36 20.90 24.06
CA LEU A 67 2.05 19.55 24.52
C LEU A 67 2.79 19.34 25.85
N ILE A 68 2.09 18.85 26.86
CA ILE A 68 2.71 18.40 28.12
C ILE A 68 2.30 16.97 28.37
N ILE A 69 3.24 16.10 28.73
CA ILE A 69 2.95 14.75 29.20
C ILE A 69 3.64 14.57 30.54
N LYS A 70 2.88 14.11 31.52
CA LYS A 70 3.34 13.89 32.90
C LYS A 70 2.94 12.52 33.38
N ASP A 71 3.89 11.80 33.95
CA ASP A 71 3.65 10.60 34.74
C ASP A 71 4.10 10.79 36.18
N TYR A 72 3.75 9.81 36.99
CA TYR A 72 4.11 9.71 38.40
C TYR A 72 4.75 8.34 38.65
N ALA A 73 5.64 7.92 37.74
CA ALA A 73 6.40 6.68 37.85
C ALA A 73 7.70 6.90 38.65
N GLU A 74 8.80 6.25 38.27
CA GLU A 74 10.05 6.30 39.04
C GLU A 74 10.86 7.61 38.87
N GLY A 75 10.69 8.30 37.75
CA GLY A 75 11.57 9.40 37.34
C GLY A 75 12.99 8.95 36.98
N MET A 76 13.90 9.91 36.81
CA MET A 76 15.29 9.68 36.44
C MET A 76 16.24 10.48 37.34
N THR A 77 17.38 9.89 37.64
CA THR A 77 18.57 10.57 38.18
C THR A 77 19.30 11.36 37.08
N GLU A 78 20.28 12.17 37.47
CA GLU A 78 21.15 12.89 36.54
C GLU A 78 21.76 11.97 35.47
N ILE A 79 22.33 10.84 35.90
CA ILE A 79 23.02 9.88 35.04
C ILE A 79 22.04 9.20 34.08
N GLU A 80 20.87 8.81 34.57
CA GLU A 80 19.81 8.22 33.75
C GLU A 80 19.30 9.22 32.70
N LEU A 81 19.12 10.49 33.06
CA LEU A 81 18.69 11.54 32.14
C LEU A 81 19.77 11.84 31.08
N ILE A 82 21.06 11.87 31.45
CA ILE A 82 22.16 12.03 30.47
C ILE A 82 22.14 10.88 29.46
N LYS A 83 22.02 9.63 29.93
CA LYS A 83 21.92 8.45 29.05
C LYS A 83 20.69 8.55 28.14
N ALA A 84 19.55 9.00 28.66
CA ALA A 84 18.34 9.22 27.87
C ALA A 84 18.54 10.28 26.77
N LEU A 85 19.50 11.20 26.92
CA LEU A 85 19.83 12.27 25.96
C LEU A 85 20.89 11.88 24.91
N GLU A 86 21.58 10.75 25.05
CA GLU A 86 22.60 10.29 24.08
C GLU A 86 21.97 9.75 22.79
N PHE A 87 22.41 10.23 21.62
CA PHE A 87 21.95 9.73 20.32
C PHE A 87 22.70 8.47 19.90
N GLY A 88 21.96 7.42 19.53
CA GLY A 88 22.57 6.16 19.09
C GLY A 88 23.35 5.40 20.17
N GLY A 89 23.30 5.87 21.43
CA GLY A 89 23.79 5.13 22.58
C GLY A 89 22.90 3.93 22.88
N GLU A 90 23.43 2.96 23.63
CA GLU A 90 22.66 1.85 24.17
C GLU A 90 21.54 2.42 25.04
N THR A 91 20.33 2.48 24.51
CA THR A 91 19.15 2.84 25.31
C THR A 91 19.03 1.81 26.43
N SER A 92 18.96 2.29 27.66
CA SER A 92 19.27 1.53 28.89
C SER A 92 18.38 0.29 29.16
N GLY A 93 17.24 0.15 28.47
CA GLY A 93 16.34 -1.01 28.60
C GLY A 93 16.63 -2.19 27.65
N PHE A 94 17.60 -2.07 26.75
CA PHE A 94 17.70 -2.95 25.58
C PHE A 94 18.41 -4.28 25.87
N TYR A 95 19.35 -4.29 26.83
CA TYR A 95 20.04 -5.50 27.28
C TYR A 95 19.35 -6.21 28.46
N SER A 96 18.40 -5.55 29.14
CA SER A 96 17.70 -6.07 30.33
C SER A 96 16.34 -6.73 30.04
N GLY A 97 16.05 -7.07 28.78
CA GLY A 97 14.91 -7.91 28.42
C GLY A 97 13.59 -7.19 28.12
N LYS A 98 13.56 -5.86 28.03
CA LYS A 98 12.34 -5.06 27.79
C LYS A 98 12.16 -4.54 26.35
N ASN A 99 10.99 -3.91 26.14
CA ASN A 99 10.14 -3.79 24.95
C ASN A 99 10.81 -3.56 23.57
N VAL A 100 10.46 -4.37 22.55
CA VAL A 100 10.94 -4.22 21.14
C VAL A 100 10.51 -2.92 20.45
N ARG A 101 9.69 -2.11 21.10
CA ARG A 101 9.21 -0.85 20.53
C ARG A 101 10.30 0.21 20.44
N GLY A 102 11.32 0.13 21.29
CA GLY A 102 12.47 1.02 21.23
C GLY A 102 13.23 0.97 19.89
N PHE A 103 13.10 -0.10 19.11
CA PHE A 103 13.68 -0.22 17.77
C PHE A 103 13.05 0.74 16.75
N PHE A 104 11.85 1.27 17.01
CA PHE A 104 11.18 2.24 16.14
C PHE A 104 11.71 3.67 16.31
N GLY A 105 12.71 3.91 17.17
CA GLY A 105 13.48 5.17 17.20
C GLY A 105 12.63 6.44 17.26
N ARG A 106 11.42 6.35 17.83
CA ARG A 106 10.50 7.47 18.03
C ARG A 106 10.75 8.18 19.34
N GLY A 107 11.86 7.85 20.01
CA GLY A 107 12.16 8.12 21.40
C GLY A 107 11.94 9.55 21.85
N LEU A 108 12.10 9.76 23.16
CA LEU A 108 11.93 11.06 23.82
C LEU A 108 12.56 12.22 23.03
N LYS A 109 13.79 12.03 22.52
CA LYS A 109 14.55 13.04 21.78
C LYS A 109 13.96 13.34 20.42
N GLU A 110 13.70 12.32 19.63
CA GLU A 110 13.12 12.42 18.29
C GLU A 110 11.74 13.05 18.33
N THR A 111 10.93 12.69 19.34
CA THR A 111 9.64 13.33 19.63
C THR A 111 9.79 14.83 19.89
N ILE A 112 10.69 15.22 20.79
CA ILE A 112 10.93 16.64 21.08
C ILE A 112 11.40 17.39 19.82
N ILE A 113 12.38 16.85 19.09
CA ILE A 113 12.99 17.50 17.92
C ILE A 113 12.04 17.57 16.73
N GLY A 114 11.24 16.52 16.52
CA GLY A 114 10.26 16.45 15.44
C GLY A 114 9.13 17.47 15.62
N LEU A 115 8.76 17.75 16.87
CA LEU A 115 7.67 18.67 17.23
C LEU A 115 8.14 20.11 17.47
N GLY A 116 9.31 20.32 18.08
CA GLY A 116 9.86 21.65 18.35
C GLY A 116 10.95 21.69 19.42
N GLU A 117 10.67 22.39 20.52
CA GLU A 117 11.59 22.61 21.65
C GLU A 117 10.98 21.99 22.90
N GLY A 118 11.77 21.24 23.67
CA GLY A 118 11.30 20.50 24.83
C GLY A 118 12.01 20.88 26.11
N GLU A 119 11.31 20.81 27.23
CA GLU A 119 11.85 20.82 28.58
C GLU A 119 11.50 19.49 29.23
N ILE A 120 12.51 18.82 29.78
CA ILE A 120 12.37 17.56 30.52
C ILE A 120 12.57 17.90 31.99
N ILE A 121 11.58 17.59 32.81
CA ILE A 121 11.61 17.73 34.27
C ILE A 121 11.40 16.35 34.85
N THR A 122 12.28 15.91 35.75
CA THR A 122 12.18 14.56 36.32
C THR A 122 12.55 14.58 37.78
N ILE A 123 11.86 13.76 38.57
CA ILE A 123 11.97 13.71 40.03
C ILE A 123 12.17 12.26 40.43
N LYS A 124 13.29 11.99 41.10
CA LYS A 124 13.61 10.66 41.66
C LYS A 124 14.28 10.85 43.01
N ASN A 125 13.74 10.20 44.03
CA ASN A 125 14.28 10.20 45.40
C ASN A 125 14.46 11.63 45.97
N ASN A 126 13.41 12.45 45.90
CA ASN A 126 13.38 13.85 46.38
C ASN A 126 14.36 14.81 45.69
N LYS A 127 14.98 14.38 44.59
CA LYS A 127 15.83 15.22 43.74
C LYS A 127 15.12 15.51 42.42
N LYS A 128 15.02 16.79 42.09
CA LYS A 128 14.47 17.29 40.84
C LYS A 128 15.61 17.68 39.89
N TYR A 129 15.57 17.13 38.68
CA TYR A 129 16.46 17.47 37.58
C TYR A 129 15.66 18.07 36.43
N ARG A 130 16.30 18.94 35.66
CA ARG A 130 15.68 19.62 34.54
C ARG A 130 16.68 19.84 33.41
N THR A 131 16.26 19.67 32.17
CA THR A 131 17.03 20.16 31.02
C THR A 131 16.11 20.65 29.91
N LYS A 132 16.67 21.42 28.97
CA LYS A 132 15.97 21.84 27.76
C LYS A 132 16.66 21.22 26.56
N LEU A 133 15.90 20.80 25.55
CA LEU A 133 16.35 20.21 24.31
C LEU A 133 15.80 21.03 23.14
N TRP A 134 16.66 21.52 22.26
CA TRP A 134 16.28 22.34 21.11
C TRP A 134 17.20 22.11 19.91
N VAL A 135 16.79 22.62 18.75
CA VAL A 135 17.61 22.62 17.53
C VAL A 135 18.08 24.04 17.24
N ASP A 136 19.39 24.22 17.15
CA ASP A 136 20.02 25.48 16.74
C ASP A 136 20.88 25.25 15.49
N LYS A 137 20.56 25.93 14.38
CA LYS A 137 21.25 25.79 13.08
C LYS A 137 21.44 24.32 12.64
N SER A 138 20.41 23.50 12.84
CA SER A 138 20.40 22.05 12.55
C SER A 138 21.30 21.18 13.42
N VAL A 139 21.77 21.72 14.55
CA VAL A 139 22.47 20.97 15.58
C VAL A 139 21.55 20.85 16.77
N THR A 140 21.31 19.61 17.21
CA THR A 140 20.55 19.33 18.44
C THR A 140 21.41 19.69 19.65
N LYS A 141 20.82 20.41 20.61
CA LYS A 141 21.50 20.87 21.84
C LYS A 141 20.62 20.61 23.05
N TYR A 142 21.26 20.31 24.19
CA TYR A 142 20.59 20.33 25.49
C TYR A 142 21.31 21.24 26.49
N ASP A 143 20.59 21.67 27.52
CA ASP A 143 21.14 22.54 28.58
C ASP A 143 21.78 21.69 29.70
N ASP A 144 23.07 21.44 29.55
CA ASP A 144 23.89 20.69 30.52
C ASP A 144 24.04 21.44 31.86
N ASN A 145 24.06 22.78 31.84
CA ASN A 145 24.16 23.58 33.06
C ASN A 145 22.88 23.49 33.90
N LEU A 146 21.72 23.42 33.23
CA LEU A 146 20.45 23.22 33.90
C LEU A 146 20.33 21.78 34.43
N LEU A 147 20.82 20.79 33.67
CA LEU A 147 20.78 19.37 34.04
C LEU A 147 21.58 19.10 35.32
N LYS A 148 22.78 19.70 35.44
CA LYS A 148 23.67 19.54 36.61
C LYS A 148 23.16 20.22 37.88
N LYS A 149 22.13 21.07 37.79
CA LYS A 149 21.51 21.72 38.94
C LYS A 149 20.37 20.83 39.45
N SER A 150 20.63 20.09 40.52
CA SER A 150 19.57 19.41 41.27
C SER A 150 18.93 20.34 42.29
N GLU A 151 17.62 20.21 42.45
CA GLU A 151 16.86 20.88 43.51
C GLU A 151 16.28 19.81 44.44
N ASP A 152 16.39 20.02 45.75
CA ASP A 152 15.64 19.22 46.71
C ASP A 152 14.16 19.56 46.61
N THR A 153 13.31 18.53 46.58
CA THR A 153 11.87 18.69 46.47
C THR A 153 11.12 17.65 47.30
N ASN A 154 9.92 18.03 47.74
CA ASN A 154 8.95 17.12 48.37
C ASN A 154 7.87 16.64 47.37
N GLU A 155 8.03 16.96 46.08
CA GLU A 155 7.19 16.44 45.02
C GLU A 155 7.41 14.92 44.86
N ASN A 156 6.36 14.19 44.46
CA ASN A 156 6.45 12.76 44.17
C ASN A 156 7.33 12.50 42.95
N ASN A 157 7.89 11.28 42.89
CA ASN A 157 8.64 10.82 41.72
C ASN A 157 7.78 10.86 40.44
N GLY A 158 8.46 11.03 39.30
CA GLY A 158 7.83 11.05 37.99
C GLY A 158 8.59 11.90 36.98
N THR A 159 8.10 11.92 35.75
CA THR A 159 8.66 12.72 34.66
C THR A 159 7.59 13.58 34.01
N GLU A 160 7.94 14.83 33.71
CA GLU A 160 7.12 15.80 32.98
C GLU A 160 7.90 16.31 31.76
N ILE A 161 7.31 16.14 30.58
CA ILE A 161 7.84 16.57 29.30
C ILE A 161 6.98 17.72 28.78
N VAL A 162 7.56 18.91 28.66
CA VAL A 162 6.89 20.11 28.15
C VAL A 162 7.45 20.44 26.78
N ILE A 163 6.65 20.31 25.73
CA ILE A 163 7.05 20.60 24.35
C ILE A 163 6.33 21.84 23.85
N LYS A 164 7.12 22.86 23.50
CA LYS A 164 6.67 23.99 22.70
C LYS A 164 6.73 23.60 21.23
N ILE A 165 5.56 23.51 20.59
CA ILE A 165 5.46 23.09 19.20
C ILE A 165 5.89 24.26 18.31
N THR A 166 7.03 24.12 17.64
CA THR A 166 7.55 25.11 16.69
C THR A 166 7.47 24.60 15.25
N ASN A 167 7.17 23.32 15.04
CA ASN A 167 6.92 22.76 13.72
C ASN A 167 5.52 23.12 13.21
N GLU A 168 5.42 24.18 12.42
CA GLU A 168 4.15 24.73 11.91
C GLU A 168 3.35 23.75 11.02
N LYS A 169 3.99 22.68 10.51
CA LYS A 169 3.33 21.63 9.73
C LYS A 169 2.43 20.74 10.60
N ILE A 170 2.68 20.68 11.90
CA ILE A 170 1.90 19.87 12.84
C ILE A 170 0.55 20.55 13.08
N LYS A 171 -0.51 19.91 12.60
CA LYS A 171 -1.90 20.30 12.87
C LYS A 171 -2.59 19.21 13.67
N ILE A 172 -3.47 19.63 14.58
CA ILE A 172 -4.28 18.72 15.38
C ILE A 172 -5.78 18.96 15.16
N PRO A 173 -6.57 17.89 15.15
CA PRO A 173 -8.02 18.00 15.07
C PRO A 173 -8.63 18.58 16.35
N GLU A 174 -9.94 18.77 16.34
CA GLU A 174 -10.71 19.13 17.53
C GLU A 174 -10.69 18.01 18.58
N SER A 175 -10.99 18.37 19.83
CA SER A 175 -10.83 17.49 21.01
C SER A 175 -11.46 16.11 20.84
N SER A 176 -12.69 16.03 20.34
CA SER A 176 -13.42 14.75 20.17
C SER A 176 -12.70 13.78 19.23
N LYS A 177 -12.19 14.27 18.10
CA LYS A 177 -11.44 13.48 17.13
C LYS A 177 -10.05 13.14 17.64
N PHE A 178 -9.39 14.06 18.37
CA PHE A 178 -8.09 13.80 18.99
C PHE A 178 -8.17 12.67 20.02
N VAL A 179 -9.20 12.68 20.88
CA VAL A 179 -9.46 11.60 21.85
C VAL A 179 -9.72 10.28 21.13
N LYS A 180 -10.58 10.27 20.09
CA LYS A 180 -10.83 9.05 19.30
C LYS A 180 -9.54 8.49 18.70
N GLN A 181 -8.67 9.35 18.17
CA GLN A 181 -7.38 8.95 17.61
C GLN A 181 -6.46 8.32 18.67
N LEU A 182 -6.33 8.93 19.85
CA LEU A 182 -5.53 8.37 20.95
C LEU A 182 -6.09 7.06 21.47
N SER A 183 -7.41 6.98 21.67
CA SER A 183 -8.08 5.77 22.13
C SER A 183 -7.85 4.59 21.18
N ASN A 184 -7.96 4.81 19.87
CA ASN A 184 -7.97 3.73 18.87
C ASN A 184 -6.59 3.39 18.29
N HIS A 185 -5.58 4.22 18.52
CA HIS A 185 -4.23 4.00 17.98
C HIS A 185 -3.73 2.60 18.38
N TYR A 186 -3.39 1.77 17.39
CA TYR A 186 -3.08 0.35 17.63
C TYR A 186 -1.99 0.18 18.70
N ALA A 187 -0.95 1.03 18.66
CA ALA A 187 0.18 0.95 19.58
C ALA A 187 -0.17 1.26 21.05
N LEU A 188 -1.32 1.90 21.32
CA LEU A 188 -1.78 2.19 22.67
C LEU A 188 -2.87 1.22 23.15
N ARG A 189 -3.35 0.27 22.33
CA ARG A 189 -4.51 -0.55 22.71
C ARG A 189 -4.32 -1.34 23.99
N ASN A 190 -3.15 -1.96 24.17
CA ASN A 190 -2.85 -2.71 25.39
C ASN A 190 -2.83 -1.76 26.60
N ILE A 191 -2.19 -0.59 26.48
CA ILE A 191 -2.09 0.42 27.55
C ILE A 191 -3.48 0.99 27.89
N ASN A 192 -4.22 1.44 26.88
CA ASN A 192 -5.55 2.03 27.01
C ASN A 192 -6.63 1.03 27.48
N SER A 193 -6.34 -0.29 27.43
CA SER A 193 -7.21 -1.36 27.96
C SER A 193 -6.76 -1.85 29.34
N ASN A 194 -5.57 -1.44 29.81
CA ASN A 194 -5.02 -1.90 31.08
C ASN A 194 -5.73 -1.18 32.24
N PRO A 195 -6.42 -1.89 33.15
CA PRO A 195 -7.11 -1.28 34.28
C PRO A 195 -6.14 -0.61 35.28
N LYS A 196 -4.84 -0.95 35.25
CA LYS A 196 -3.80 -0.29 36.04
C LYS A 196 -3.31 1.03 35.43
N ARG A 197 -3.83 1.47 34.29
CA ARG A 197 -3.46 2.73 33.64
C ARG A 197 -4.63 3.70 33.63
N LYS A 198 -4.35 4.94 34.04
CA LYS A 198 -5.33 6.05 34.05
C LYS A 198 -4.78 7.22 33.25
N ILE A 199 -5.14 7.27 31.97
CA ILE A 199 -4.70 8.32 31.05
C ILE A 199 -5.76 9.42 30.97
N ASN A 200 -5.41 10.64 31.36
CA ASN A 200 -6.30 11.80 31.28
C ASN A 200 -5.74 12.85 30.31
N LEU A 201 -6.59 13.32 29.41
CA LEU A 201 -6.29 14.40 28.47
C LEU A 201 -7.01 15.68 28.90
N VAL A 202 -6.23 16.72 29.19
CA VAL A 202 -6.70 18.10 29.33
C VAL A 202 -6.48 18.81 27.99
N PHE A 203 -7.57 19.17 27.33
CA PHE A 203 -7.54 19.80 26.01
C PHE A 203 -8.08 21.22 26.10
N GLU A 204 -7.21 22.19 25.89
CA GLU A 204 -7.55 23.61 25.86
C GLU A 204 -7.67 24.09 24.41
N GLU A 205 -8.81 24.66 24.04
CA GLU A 205 -9.09 25.13 22.68
C GLU A 205 -9.75 26.51 22.63
N LEU A 206 -9.27 27.36 21.73
CA LEU A 206 -9.96 28.59 21.35
C LEU A 206 -11.13 28.28 20.40
N SER A 207 -12.32 28.01 20.96
CA SER A 207 -13.50 27.68 20.14
C SER A 207 -13.95 28.85 19.26
N SER A 208 -14.47 28.55 18.07
CA SER A 208 -15.08 29.53 17.15
C SER A 208 -16.34 30.20 17.74
N ARG A 209 -17.02 29.53 18.68
CA ARG A 209 -18.19 30.03 19.44
C ARG A 209 -17.81 30.86 20.67
N SER A 210 -16.56 30.77 21.15
CA SER A 210 -16.08 31.41 22.38
C SER A 210 -15.60 32.85 22.21
N LYS A 211 -16.20 33.65 21.31
CA LYS A 211 -15.82 35.06 21.12
C LYS A 211 -15.95 35.93 22.39
N LYS A 212 -16.60 35.45 23.46
CA LYS A 212 -16.84 36.22 24.69
C LYS A 212 -16.21 35.67 25.99
N ASN A 213 -15.77 34.40 26.07
CA ASN A 213 -15.45 33.75 27.36
C ASN A 213 -14.06 33.07 27.47
N GLY A 214 -13.11 33.37 26.57
CA GLY A 214 -11.75 32.79 26.65
C GLY A 214 -11.64 31.34 26.14
N PRO A 215 -10.45 30.69 26.29
CA PRO A 215 -10.22 29.32 25.86
C PRO A 215 -11.10 28.33 26.65
N ALA A 216 -11.64 27.33 25.96
CA ALA A 216 -12.43 26.26 26.56
C ALA A 216 -11.52 25.09 26.93
N THR A 217 -11.57 24.67 28.20
CA THR A 217 -10.83 23.50 28.69
C THR A 217 -11.79 22.31 28.81
N THR A 218 -11.42 21.19 28.20
CA THR A 218 -12.15 19.92 28.33
C THR A 218 -11.23 18.85 28.89
N ILE A 219 -11.77 17.96 29.72
CA ILE A 219 -11.02 16.85 30.33
C ILE A 219 -11.65 15.56 29.84
N HIS A 220 -10.82 14.67 29.31
CA HIS A 220 -11.23 13.37 28.78
C HIS A 220 -10.41 12.27 29.43
N THR A 221 -11.02 11.12 29.71
CA THR A 221 -10.26 9.90 30.01
C THR A 221 -10.05 9.14 28.72
N VAL A 222 -8.79 8.81 28.42
CA VAL A 222 -8.42 8.04 27.23
C VAL A 222 -8.47 6.57 27.60
N ASN A 223 -9.40 5.84 27.00
CA ASN A 223 -9.52 4.40 27.13
C ASN A 223 -9.83 3.76 25.77
N TYR A 224 -9.48 2.49 25.63
CA TYR A 224 -9.88 1.68 24.49
C TYR A 224 -11.13 0.91 24.87
N LYS A 225 -12.21 1.13 24.14
CA LYS A 225 -13.46 0.40 24.39
C LYS A 225 -13.35 -0.98 23.77
N PRO A 226 -13.48 -2.06 24.56
CA PRO A 226 -13.49 -3.41 24.01
C PRO A 226 -14.67 -3.57 23.06
N ILE A 227 -14.41 -4.26 21.95
CA ILE A 227 -15.43 -4.56 20.95
C ILE A 227 -16.00 -5.93 21.29
N VAL A 228 -17.32 -6.05 21.16
CA VAL A 228 -17.99 -7.32 21.31
C VAL A 228 -17.82 -8.10 20.02
N PHE A 229 -17.16 -9.25 20.13
CA PHE A 229 -16.94 -10.18 19.02
C PHE A 229 -17.85 -11.39 19.18
N ILE A 230 -18.45 -11.82 18.07
CA ILE A 230 -19.36 -12.96 18.02
C ILE A 230 -18.63 -14.28 17.86
N LYS A 231 -17.38 -14.25 17.37
CA LYS A 231 -16.50 -15.41 17.28
C LYS A 231 -15.08 -15.02 17.65
N ASN A 232 -14.35 -15.97 18.24
CA ASN A 232 -12.95 -15.85 18.57
C ASN A 232 -12.26 -17.20 18.34
N GLU A 233 -11.29 -17.25 17.43
CA GLU A 233 -10.60 -18.47 17.05
C GLU A 233 -9.08 -18.26 17.14
N LYS A 234 -8.41 -19.19 17.83
CA LYS A 234 -6.97 -19.20 17.97
C LYS A 234 -6.36 -20.29 17.10
N ILE A 235 -5.40 -19.92 16.27
CA ILE A 235 -4.73 -20.77 15.29
C ILE A 235 -3.23 -20.70 15.53
N GLU A 236 -2.60 -21.85 15.62
CA GLU A 236 -1.15 -21.96 15.61
C GLU A 236 -0.68 -22.28 14.18
N ALA A 237 0.25 -21.48 13.69
CA ALA A 237 0.86 -21.60 12.39
C ALA A 237 2.39 -21.55 12.52
N LYS A 238 3.08 -21.75 11.40
CA LYS A 238 4.52 -21.53 11.32
C LYS A 238 4.83 -20.57 10.19
N VAL A 239 5.75 -19.64 10.44
CA VAL A 239 6.23 -18.71 9.43
C VAL A 239 6.93 -19.52 8.33
N GLU A 240 6.41 -19.41 7.11
CA GLU A 240 6.91 -20.14 5.93
C GLU A 240 8.39 -19.84 5.68
N GLY A 241 9.20 -20.85 5.36
CA GLY A 241 10.66 -20.70 5.16
C GLY A 241 11.50 -20.58 6.45
N PHE A 242 10.91 -20.15 7.57
CA PHE A 242 11.64 -19.95 8.83
C PHE A 242 11.31 -20.98 9.92
N ASN A 243 10.17 -21.69 9.81
CA ASN A 243 9.72 -22.75 10.72
C ASN A 243 9.54 -22.30 12.19
N GLU A 244 9.23 -21.01 12.39
CA GLU A 244 9.00 -20.40 13.70
C GLU A 244 7.52 -20.33 14.03
N SER A 245 7.17 -20.54 15.30
CA SER A 245 5.77 -20.54 15.76
C SER A 245 5.13 -19.16 15.66
N LEU A 246 3.91 -19.14 15.16
CA LEU A 246 3.06 -17.96 15.00
C LEU A 246 1.68 -18.27 15.58
N SER A 247 1.28 -17.53 16.61
CA SER A 247 -0.04 -17.69 17.22
C SER A 247 -0.97 -16.58 16.75
N ILE A 248 -2.00 -16.93 15.99
CA ILE A 248 -2.95 -15.99 15.39
C ILE A 248 -4.30 -16.12 16.09
N ASN A 249 -4.82 -15.02 16.58
CA ASN A 249 -6.15 -14.92 17.14
C ASN A 249 -7.03 -14.10 16.20
N ILE A 250 -8.09 -14.69 15.66
CA ILE A 250 -9.05 -14.05 14.77
C ILE A 250 -10.35 -13.85 15.51
N THR A 251 -10.86 -12.63 15.49
CA THR A 251 -12.16 -12.26 16.06
C THR A 251 -13.07 -11.70 14.98
N GLU A 252 -14.34 -12.13 15.00
CA GLU A 252 -15.37 -11.68 14.07
C GLU A 252 -16.36 -10.77 14.81
N SER A 253 -16.68 -9.61 14.23
CA SER A 253 -17.73 -8.71 14.71
C SER A 253 -19.03 -8.92 13.95
N GLU A 254 -20.14 -8.54 14.59
CA GLU A 254 -21.47 -8.54 13.96
C GLU A 254 -21.60 -7.42 12.93
N ILE A 255 -20.93 -6.28 13.16
CA ILE A 255 -20.96 -5.09 12.31
C ILE A 255 -19.57 -4.83 11.69
N PRO A 256 -19.49 -4.17 10.52
CA PRO A 256 -18.20 -3.81 9.96
C PRO A 256 -17.49 -2.81 10.87
N LEU A 257 -16.19 -3.01 11.06
CA LEU A 257 -15.33 -2.20 11.90
C LEU A 257 -14.70 -1.06 11.08
N ASP A 258 -14.36 0.05 11.77
CA ASP A 258 -13.69 1.20 11.15
C ASP A 258 -12.37 0.75 10.50
N TYR A 259 -12.21 1.01 9.21
CA TYR A 259 -10.98 0.77 8.46
C TYR A 259 -10.73 1.87 7.42
N GLN A 260 -9.48 2.31 7.33
CA GLN A 260 -8.96 3.25 6.34
C GLN A 260 -7.52 2.86 6.02
N LYS A 261 -7.19 2.74 4.74
CA LYS A 261 -5.83 2.37 4.31
C LYS A 261 -4.76 3.25 4.98
N HIS A 262 -3.70 2.61 5.48
CA HIS A 262 -2.56 3.26 6.17
C HIS A 262 -2.92 4.09 7.42
N SER A 263 -4.09 3.87 8.03
CA SER A 263 -4.49 4.56 9.26
C SER A 263 -4.12 3.75 10.50
N PRO A 264 -3.36 4.31 11.46
CA PRO A 264 -3.03 3.62 12.71
C PRO A 264 -4.23 3.51 13.66
N PHE A 265 -5.37 4.13 13.32
CA PHE A 265 -6.59 4.15 14.12
C PHE A 265 -7.58 3.04 13.73
N ASN A 266 -7.24 2.22 12.73
CA ASN A 266 -8.10 1.17 12.18
C ASN A 266 -8.49 0.15 13.22
N ILE A 267 -9.77 -0.09 13.41
CA ILE A 267 -10.24 -1.13 14.32
C ILE A 267 -10.17 -2.50 13.67
N ALA A 268 -10.55 -2.61 12.39
CA ALA A 268 -10.34 -3.83 11.62
C ALA A 268 -8.83 -4.10 11.42
N GLY A 269 -8.48 -5.38 11.23
CA GLY A 269 -7.10 -5.80 10.96
C GLY A 269 -6.50 -6.73 12.00
N ILE A 270 -5.35 -7.31 11.64
CA ILE A 270 -4.57 -8.16 12.51
C ILE A 270 -3.43 -7.36 13.11
N LEU A 271 -3.46 -7.23 14.44
CA LEU A 271 -2.41 -6.61 15.23
C LEU A 271 -1.17 -7.50 15.22
N ILE A 272 -0.04 -7.00 14.73
CA ILE A 272 1.23 -7.73 14.79
C ILE A 272 1.88 -7.44 16.14
N LYS A 273 2.04 -8.48 16.97
CA LYS A 273 2.40 -8.36 18.38
C LYS A 273 3.68 -9.12 18.72
N THR A 274 4.40 -8.56 19.68
CA THR A 274 5.43 -9.22 20.48
C THR A 274 4.99 -9.28 21.94
N SER A 275 5.85 -9.74 22.85
CA SER A 275 5.52 -9.82 24.28
C SER A 275 5.15 -8.46 24.88
N GLY A 276 5.79 -7.38 24.44
CA GLY A 276 5.62 -6.05 25.04
C GLY A 276 4.93 -5.01 24.16
N ALA A 277 4.80 -5.21 22.85
CA ALA A 277 4.32 -4.16 21.95
C ALA A 277 3.45 -4.66 20.79
N ILE A 278 2.64 -3.74 20.30
CA ILE A 278 1.92 -3.88 19.03
C ILE A 278 2.70 -3.06 18.00
N LEU A 279 3.21 -3.74 16.97
CA LEU A 279 4.12 -3.17 15.99
C LEU A 279 3.38 -2.60 14.78
N ASP A 280 2.29 -3.26 14.38
CA ASP A 280 1.52 -2.88 13.20
C ASP A 280 0.06 -3.39 13.29
N ASN A 281 -0.81 -2.90 12.40
CA ASN A 281 -2.17 -3.39 12.21
C ASN A 281 -2.54 -3.44 10.72
N GLN A 282 -2.69 -4.64 10.17
CA GLN A 282 -2.79 -4.85 8.72
C GLN A 282 -3.97 -5.73 8.31
N LEU A 283 -4.49 -5.50 7.10
CA LEU A 283 -5.38 -6.42 6.38
C LEU A 283 -4.72 -7.04 5.14
N PHE A 284 -3.47 -6.65 4.81
CA PHE A 284 -2.66 -7.23 3.72
C PHE A 284 -3.37 -7.19 2.36
N LYS A 285 -3.43 -8.28 1.60
CA LYS A 285 -4.19 -8.30 0.32
C LYS A 285 -5.69 -8.01 0.46
N PHE A 286 -6.25 -8.03 1.67
CA PHE A 286 -7.67 -7.84 1.93
C PHE A 286 -8.06 -6.40 2.32
N GLU A 287 -7.17 -5.42 2.19
CA GLU A 287 -7.45 -4.02 2.54
C GLU A 287 -8.63 -3.39 1.78
N ASN A 288 -8.98 -3.91 0.60
CA ASN A 288 -10.11 -3.44 -0.21
C ASN A 288 -11.35 -4.35 -0.13
N GLU A 289 -11.33 -5.37 0.73
CA GLU A 289 -12.38 -6.39 0.83
C GLU A 289 -13.39 -6.05 1.93
N PRO A 290 -14.66 -5.72 1.60
CA PRO A 290 -15.65 -5.34 2.61
C PRO A 290 -15.88 -6.39 3.69
N ALA A 291 -15.78 -7.67 3.33
CA ALA A 291 -15.90 -8.78 4.26
C ALA A 291 -14.77 -8.79 5.31
N ALA A 292 -13.58 -8.29 4.96
CA ALA A 292 -12.44 -8.23 5.86
C ALA A 292 -12.65 -7.24 7.01
N TYR A 293 -13.48 -6.20 6.82
CA TYR A 293 -13.76 -5.19 7.85
C TYR A 293 -14.56 -5.74 9.03
N TYR A 294 -15.12 -6.95 8.92
CA TYR A 294 -15.75 -7.62 10.06
C TYR A 294 -14.74 -8.32 10.98
N PHE A 295 -13.47 -8.36 10.59
CA PHE A 295 -12.44 -9.08 11.32
C PHE A 295 -11.45 -8.14 11.99
N SER A 296 -11.13 -8.48 13.23
CA SER A 296 -10.01 -7.94 13.99
C SER A 296 -9.24 -9.12 14.59
N GLY A 297 -8.01 -8.90 15.03
CA GLY A 297 -7.27 -9.99 15.66
C GLY A 297 -5.87 -9.61 16.08
N SER A 298 -5.06 -10.62 16.37
CA SER A 298 -3.64 -10.43 16.62
C SER A 298 -2.81 -11.62 16.19
N ALA A 299 -1.64 -11.38 15.64
CA ALA A 299 -0.62 -12.37 15.34
C ALA A 299 0.57 -12.14 16.27
N TYR A 300 0.87 -13.12 17.13
CA TYR A 300 1.99 -13.12 18.05
C TYR A 300 3.14 -13.96 17.50
N CYS A 301 4.28 -13.32 17.27
CA CYS A 301 5.46 -13.97 16.70
C CYS A 301 6.69 -13.79 17.59
N LEU A 302 7.12 -14.86 18.27
CA LEU A 302 8.32 -14.84 19.11
C LEU A 302 9.61 -14.67 18.28
N GLY A 303 9.62 -15.18 17.05
CA GLY A 303 10.73 -15.04 16.13
C GLY A 303 11.01 -13.59 15.73
N LEU A 304 9.96 -12.79 15.54
CA LEU A 304 10.06 -11.37 15.27
C LEU A 304 10.72 -10.62 16.43
N GLU A 305 10.31 -10.91 17.66
CA GLU A 305 10.91 -10.34 18.86
C GLU A 305 12.40 -10.71 19.00
N THR A 306 12.73 -11.97 18.73
CA THR A 306 14.11 -12.47 18.82
C THR A 306 15.05 -11.77 17.83
N ARG A 307 14.58 -11.54 16.59
CA ARG A 307 15.37 -10.84 15.56
C ARG A 307 15.57 -9.37 15.87
N LEU A 308 14.51 -8.69 16.29
CA LEU A 308 14.60 -7.29 16.70
C LEU A 308 15.61 -7.13 17.83
N LYS A 309 15.58 -8.01 18.86
CA LYS A 309 16.56 -8.02 19.95
C LYS A 309 18.01 -8.29 19.50
N LYS A 310 18.21 -8.91 18.33
CA LYS A 310 19.54 -9.11 17.70
C LYS A 310 19.98 -7.93 16.82
N ASN A 311 19.29 -6.79 16.89
CA ASN A 311 19.53 -5.59 16.07
C ASN A 311 19.34 -5.82 14.55
N GLU A 312 18.46 -6.75 14.16
CA GLU A 312 18.00 -6.88 12.77
C GLU A 312 17.02 -5.76 12.42
N THR A 313 17.54 -4.53 12.38
CA THR A 313 16.75 -3.29 12.22
C THR A 313 16.13 -3.12 10.83
N GLN A 314 16.55 -3.92 9.83
CA GLN A 314 15.94 -3.95 8.51
C GLN A 314 14.47 -4.41 8.52
N LEU A 315 14.01 -5.03 9.61
CA LEU A 315 12.62 -5.42 9.81
C LEU A 315 11.68 -4.24 10.07
N ILE A 316 12.22 -3.04 10.26
CA ILE A 316 11.47 -1.82 10.57
C ILE A 316 11.59 -0.86 9.39
N ASP A 317 10.45 -0.30 8.99
CA ASP A 317 10.41 0.73 7.95
C ASP A 317 11.42 1.86 8.23
N ALA A 318 12.04 2.42 7.19
CA ALA A 318 13.07 3.45 7.34
C ALA A 318 12.57 4.70 8.09
N ASN A 319 11.28 5.03 7.97
CA ASN A 319 10.66 6.13 8.71
C ASN A 319 10.09 5.66 10.07
N ARG A 320 10.22 4.37 10.37
CA ARG A 320 9.85 3.69 11.62
C ARG A 320 8.38 3.83 11.98
N HIS A 321 7.50 3.59 10.99
CA HIS A 321 6.03 3.61 11.16
C HIS A 321 5.39 2.24 11.38
N GLY A 322 6.17 1.17 11.30
CA GLY A 322 5.67 -0.18 11.28
C GLY A 322 6.78 -1.12 10.82
N LEU A 323 6.41 -2.35 10.53
CA LEU A 323 7.34 -3.32 9.97
C LEU A 323 7.65 -2.96 8.52
N ASP A 324 8.85 -3.29 8.06
CA ASP A 324 9.19 -3.23 6.64
C ASP A 324 8.68 -4.50 5.95
N TRP A 325 7.50 -4.41 5.34
CA TRP A 325 6.91 -5.51 4.56
C TRP A 325 7.67 -5.82 3.25
N GLY A 326 8.74 -5.08 2.94
CA GLY A 326 9.70 -5.43 1.90
C GLY A 326 10.73 -6.50 2.32
N ASP A 327 10.94 -6.70 3.63
CA ASP A 327 11.88 -7.70 4.15
C ASP A 327 11.38 -9.13 3.96
N GLU A 328 12.30 -10.08 3.70
CA GLU A 328 11.98 -11.48 3.43
C GLU A 328 11.20 -12.14 4.57
N TYR A 329 11.55 -11.84 5.82
CA TYR A 329 10.88 -12.38 6.99
C TYR A 329 9.47 -11.80 7.14
N CYS A 330 9.32 -10.48 6.95
CA CYS A 330 8.02 -9.82 7.01
C CYS A 330 7.08 -10.31 5.90
N GLN A 331 7.58 -10.55 4.68
CA GLN A 331 6.79 -11.15 3.59
C GLN A 331 6.35 -12.58 3.90
N ALA A 332 7.22 -13.39 4.52
CA ALA A 332 6.85 -14.73 4.93
C ALA A 332 5.78 -14.71 6.04
N LEU A 333 5.89 -13.77 6.98
CA LEU A 333 4.90 -13.54 8.03
C LEU A 333 3.55 -13.11 7.44
N GLU A 334 3.55 -12.14 6.52
CA GLU A 334 2.37 -11.68 5.78
C GLU A 334 1.65 -12.84 5.09
N LYS A 335 2.34 -13.60 4.24
CA LYS A 335 1.77 -14.74 3.51
C LYS A 335 1.14 -15.78 4.45
N THR A 336 1.81 -16.04 5.57
CA THR A 336 1.31 -16.99 6.58
C THR A 336 0.00 -16.50 7.19
N ILE A 337 -0.09 -15.21 7.54
CA ILE A 337 -1.31 -14.61 8.11
C ILE A 337 -2.42 -14.56 7.06
N GLU A 338 -2.12 -14.16 5.82
CA GLU A 338 -3.08 -14.11 4.73
C GLU A 338 -3.75 -15.46 4.47
N LYS A 339 -2.95 -16.53 4.42
CA LYS A 339 -3.43 -17.90 4.23
C LYS A 339 -4.39 -18.34 5.34
N VAL A 340 -4.15 -17.86 6.56
CA VAL A 340 -5.00 -18.15 7.72
C VAL A 340 -6.30 -17.32 7.67
N LEU A 341 -6.24 -16.06 7.24
CA LEU A 341 -7.42 -15.18 7.15
C LEU A 341 -8.36 -15.49 5.99
N GLU A 342 -7.81 -15.91 4.85
CA GLU A 342 -8.53 -16.15 3.60
C GLU A 342 -9.85 -16.95 3.74
N PRO A 343 -9.88 -18.12 4.41
CA PRO A 343 -11.13 -18.89 4.55
C PRO A 343 -12.22 -18.13 5.32
N TYR A 344 -11.85 -17.32 6.31
CA TYR A 344 -12.80 -16.53 7.10
C TYR A 344 -13.42 -15.41 6.26
N ILE A 345 -12.59 -14.75 5.45
CA ILE A 345 -13.03 -13.65 4.58
C ILE A 345 -13.93 -14.19 3.46
N ILE A 346 -13.57 -15.31 2.83
CA ILE A 346 -14.40 -15.97 1.80
C ILE A 346 -15.75 -16.39 2.38
N LYS A 347 -15.75 -16.97 3.59
CA LYS A 347 -16.98 -17.36 4.28
C LYS A 347 -17.85 -16.14 4.58
N LYS A 348 -17.29 -15.08 5.18
CA LYS A 348 -18.02 -13.85 5.50
C LYS A 348 -18.56 -13.17 4.25
N ARG A 349 -17.77 -13.13 3.15
CA ARG A 349 -18.23 -12.65 1.84
C ARG A 349 -19.49 -13.39 1.40
N SER A 350 -19.47 -14.72 1.49
CA SER A 350 -20.62 -15.55 1.12
C SER A 350 -21.85 -15.30 2.01
N GLU A 351 -21.67 -15.15 3.32
CA GLU A 351 -22.73 -14.80 4.27
C GLU A 351 -23.35 -13.42 3.95
N LEU A 352 -22.52 -12.42 3.63
CA LEU A 352 -22.97 -11.08 3.26
C LEU A 352 -23.71 -11.07 1.91
N LYS A 353 -23.33 -11.95 0.96
CA LYS A 353 -24.08 -12.16 -0.29
C LYS A 353 -25.46 -12.79 -0.03
N GLN A 354 -25.57 -13.76 0.88
CA GLN A 354 -26.84 -14.46 1.17
C GLN A 354 -27.86 -13.61 1.95
N ASN A 355 -27.38 -12.73 2.84
CA ASN A 355 -28.23 -11.95 3.74
C ASN A 355 -28.76 -10.64 3.14
N LYS A 356 -28.34 -10.25 1.94
CA LYS A 356 -28.92 -9.11 1.23
C LYS A 356 -30.01 -9.60 0.25
N PRO A 357 -31.11 -8.86 0.08
CA PRO A 357 -32.02 -9.12 -1.03
C PRO A 357 -31.21 -9.00 -2.31
N VAL A 358 -31.13 -10.10 -3.07
CA VAL A 358 -30.55 -10.07 -4.42
C VAL A 358 -31.33 -9.01 -5.17
N SER A 359 -30.65 -7.94 -5.55
CA SER A 359 -31.10 -6.95 -6.51
C SER A 359 -31.46 -7.68 -7.79
N LYS A 360 -32.72 -8.09 -7.92
CA LYS A 360 -33.15 -8.94 -9.02
C LYS A 360 -33.07 -8.10 -10.30
N ILE A 361 -32.09 -8.42 -11.14
CA ILE A 361 -32.06 -7.97 -12.53
C ILE A 361 -33.36 -8.45 -13.18
N ASN A 362 -34.14 -7.52 -13.70
CA ASN A 362 -35.38 -7.86 -14.39
C ASN A 362 -35.09 -8.69 -15.67
N GLU A 363 -36.09 -9.41 -16.19
CA GLU A 363 -35.88 -10.31 -17.34
C GLU A 363 -35.39 -9.59 -18.60
N SER A 364 -35.80 -8.34 -18.81
CA SER A 364 -35.37 -7.52 -19.94
C SER A 364 -33.87 -7.23 -19.87
N ALA A 365 -33.39 -6.75 -18.72
CA ALA A 365 -31.99 -6.49 -18.48
C ALA A 365 -31.14 -7.78 -18.50
N LYS A 366 -31.68 -8.91 -18.04
CA LYS A 366 -30.99 -10.20 -18.15
C LYS A 366 -30.70 -10.56 -19.61
N LYS A 367 -31.69 -10.40 -20.50
CA LYS A 367 -31.51 -10.62 -21.95
C LYS A 367 -30.50 -9.65 -22.57
N MET A 368 -30.46 -8.39 -22.11
CA MET A 368 -29.43 -7.42 -22.53
C MET A 368 -28.04 -7.90 -22.11
N PHE A 369 -27.87 -8.31 -20.86
CA PHE A 369 -26.61 -8.82 -20.33
C PHE A 369 -26.16 -10.13 -20.98
N ASP A 370 -27.10 -10.99 -21.40
CA ASP A 370 -26.77 -12.17 -22.20
C ASP A 370 -26.22 -11.76 -23.59
N LYS A 371 -26.83 -10.77 -24.24
CA LYS A 371 -26.29 -10.23 -25.51
C LYS A 371 -24.92 -9.58 -25.33
N LEU A 372 -24.73 -8.81 -24.25
CA LEU A 372 -23.44 -8.23 -23.92
C LEU A 372 -22.40 -9.32 -23.67
N SER A 373 -22.70 -10.32 -22.83
CA SER A 373 -21.79 -11.43 -22.54
C SER A 373 -21.34 -12.15 -23.82
N ASN A 374 -22.27 -12.38 -24.76
CA ASN A 374 -21.94 -12.97 -26.05
C ASN A 374 -21.01 -12.10 -26.89
N LEU A 375 -21.29 -10.79 -26.99
CA LEU A 375 -20.44 -9.84 -27.70
C LEU A 375 -19.03 -9.79 -27.06
N LEU A 376 -18.96 -9.64 -25.74
CA LEU A 376 -17.70 -9.54 -25.00
C LEU A 376 -16.86 -10.81 -25.15
N ASN A 377 -17.49 -11.99 -25.12
CA ASN A 377 -16.81 -13.26 -25.38
C ASN A 377 -16.32 -13.38 -26.83
N GLN A 378 -17.07 -12.87 -27.80
CA GLN A 378 -16.62 -12.83 -29.19
C GLN A 378 -15.38 -11.93 -29.32
N ILE A 379 -15.41 -10.72 -28.74
CA ILE A 379 -14.26 -9.80 -28.75
C ILE A 379 -13.05 -10.45 -28.05
N ALA A 380 -13.26 -11.04 -26.88
CA ALA A 380 -12.18 -11.72 -26.17
C ALA A 380 -11.59 -12.87 -26.99
N LYS A 381 -12.42 -13.63 -27.73
CA LYS A 381 -11.93 -14.67 -28.64
C LYS A 381 -11.19 -14.10 -29.85
N GLU A 382 -11.62 -12.96 -30.40
CA GLU A 382 -10.93 -12.28 -31.50
C GLU A 382 -9.55 -11.76 -31.08
N GLU A 383 -9.42 -11.29 -29.84
CA GLU A 383 -8.19 -10.68 -29.31
C GLU A 383 -7.27 -11.67 -28.58
N LEU A 384 -7.80 -12.79 -28.04
CA LEU A 384 -7.06 -13.81 -27.26
C LEU A 384 -6.99 -15.20 -27.93
N GLY A 385 -7.53 -15.36 -29.13
CA GLY A 385 -7.73 -16.67 -29.78
C GLY A 385 -6.51 -17.22 -30.52
N ASP A 386 -6.28 -18.53 -30.37
CA ASP A 386 -5.19 -19.32 -30.97
C ASP A 386 -5.18 -19.30 -32.53
N GLU A 387 -3.96 -19.22 -33.09
CA GLU A 387 -3.52 -19.40 -34.49
C GLU A 387 -3.66 -18.24 -35.50
N LYS A 388 -2.69 -17.32 -35.43
CA LYS A 388 -1.56 -17.17 -36.38
C LYS A 388 -0.86 -15.88 -35.97
N GLU A 389 0.45 -15.91 -35.79
CA GLU A 389 1.23 -14.67 -35.70
C GLU A 389 0.87 -13.83 -36.93
N ARG A 390 0.08 -12.76 -36.74
CA ARG A 390 -0.24 -11.84 -37.83
C ARG A 390 1.06 -11.10 -38.13
N PRO A 391 1.63 -11.25 -39.34
CA PRO A 391 2.83 -10.52 -39.68
C PRO A 391 2.54 -9.02 -39.56
N PRO A 392 3.49 -8.21 -39.05
CA PRO A 392 3.32 -6.77 -38.98
C PRO A 392 2.95 -6.20 -40.35
N GLU A 393 1.98 -5.30 -40.44
CA GLU A 393 1.61 -4.68 -41.72
C GLU A 393 2.52 -3.49 -42.05
N PRO A 394 2.87 -3.29 -43.33
CA PRO A 394 3.62 -2.11 -43.75
C PRO A 394 2.81 -0.82 -43.60
N THR A 395 3.49 0.26 -43.20
CA THR A 395 2.93 1.62 -43.09
C THR A 395 3.68 2.58 -44.04
N PRO A 396 2.98 3.59 -44.63
CA PRO A 396 3.58 4.43 -45.67
C PRO A 396 4.44 5.58 -45.12
N ASN A 397 4.29 5.95 -43.85
CA ASN A 397 4.91 7.15 -43.25
C ASN A 397 6.22 6.81 -42.54
N ILE A 398 7.20 6.31 -43.29
CA ILE A 398 8.57 6.09 -42.78
C ILE A 398 9.56 6.99 -43.50
N LEU A 399 10.52 7.55 -42.75
CA LEU A 399 11.56 8.43 -43.28
C LEU A 399 12.91 7.73 -43.42
N ASN A 400 13.14 6.67 -42.64
CA ASN A 400 14.39 5.92 -42.55
C ASN A 400 14.12 4.42 -42.61
N LEU A 401 15.19 3.61 -42.62
CA LEU A 401 15.10 2.16 -42.40
C LEU A 401 14.41 1.88 -41.06
N THR A 402 13.45 0.95 -41.02
CA THR A 402 12.64 0.69 -39.81
C THR A 402 12.31 -0.79 -39.65
N ILE A 403 12.51 -1.34 -38.45
CA ILE A 403 12.07 -2.66 -38.01
C ILE A 403 10.76 -2.52 -37.23
N VAL A 404 9.79 -3.37 -37.55
CA VAL A 404 8.49 -3.43 -36.86
C VAL A 404 8.20 -4.86 -36.39
N PRO A 405 7.86 -5.07 -35.11
CA PRO A 405 7.92 -4.09 -34.02
C PRO A 405 9.37 -3.80 -33.55
N PRO A 406 9.63 -2.62 -32.94
CA PRO A 406 10.94 -2.29 -32.34
C PRO A 406 11.22 -3.09 -31.06
N PHE A 407 10.20 -3.73 -30.48
CA PHE A 407 10.32 -4.65 -29.34
C PHE A 407 9.55 -5.94 -29.65
N ALA A 408 10.17 -7.10 -29.42
CA ALA A 408 9.50 -8.38 -29.63
C ALA A 408 9.83 -9.40 -28.54
N ARG A 409 8.90 -10.31 -28.27
CA ARG A 409 9.14 -11.47 -27.40
C ARG A 409 9.17 -12.75 -28.20
N VAL A 410 10.12 -13.63 -27.90
CA VAL A 410 10.21 -14.96 -28.53
C VAL A 410 10.10 -16.04 -27.45
N GLN A 411 9.29 -17.06 -27.71
CA GLN A 411 9.19 -18.25 -26.86
C GLN A 411 10.15 -19.32 -27.38
N LYS A 412 10.68 -20.15 -26.47
CA LYS A 412 11.45 -21.33 -26.87
C LYS A 412 10.62 -22.20 -27.81
N ASP A 413 11.26 -22.70 -28.86
CA ASP A 413 10.67 -23.51 -29.94
C ASP A 413 9.61 -22.81 -30.80
N LYS A 414 9.45 -21.49 -30.67
CA LYS A 414 8.65 -20.66 -31.59
C LYS A 414 9.50 -19.62 -32.30
N THR A 415 9.02 -19.20 -33.47
CA THR A 415 9.61 -18.10 -34.24
C THR A 415 8.77 -16.85 -34.08
N ARG A 416 9.42 -15.69 -34.03
CA ARG A 416 8.77 -14.38 -34.12
C ARG A 416 9.06 -13.74 -35.47
N THR A 417 8.04 -13.23 -36.15
CA THR A 417 8.14 -12.55 -37.44
C THR A 417 8.28 -11.03 -37.24
N LEU A 418 9.30 -10.45 -37.86
CA LEU A 418 9.58 -9.01 -37.89
C LEU A 418 9.51 -8.52 -39.33
N LEU A 419 9.09 -7.27 -39.51
CA LEU A 419 9.06 -6.57 -40.78
C LEU A 419 10.19 -5.55 -40.81
N VAL A 420 10.92 -5.47 -41.92
CA VAL A 420 11.82 -4.35 -42.23
C VAL A 420 11.22 -3.55 -43.37
N MET A 421 11.22 -2.24 -43.23
CA MET A 421 10.78 -1.32 -44.27
C MET A 421 11.87 -0.29 -44.56
N ALA A 422 11.99 0.10 -45.83
CA ALA A 422 12.89 1.14 -46.28
C ALA A 422 12.16 2.06 -47.26
N PRO A 423 12.34 3.39 -47.15
CA PRO A 423 11.86 4.35 -48.14
C PRO A 423 12.42 4.05 -49.54
N PHE A 424 11.64 4.33 -50.58
CA PHE A 424 12.02 4.10 -51.97
C PHE A 424 13.37 4.72 -52.35
N ASN A 425 13.58 5.99 -51.99
CA ASN A 425 14.81 6.75 -52.26
C ASN A 425 16.05 6.14 -51.57
N LEU A 426 15.89 5.56 -50.38
CA LEU A 426 16.99 4.91 -49.67
C LEU A 426 17.44 3.64 -50.41
N VAL A 427 16.47 2.85 -50.90
CA VAL A 427 16.75 1.62 -51.65
C VAL A 427 17.38 1.90 -53.01
N GLU A 428 17.02 3.01 -53.68
CA GLU A 428 17.68 3.41 -54.93
C GLU A 428 19.16 3.78 -54.72
N GLN A 429 19.50 4.34 -53.56
CA GLN A 429 20.87 4.79 -53.25
C GLN A 429 21.77 3.65 -52.78
N GLU A 430 21.28 2.83 -51.84
CA GLU A 430 22.09 1.83 -51.11
C GLU A 430 21.85 0.39 -51.61
N GLY A 431 20.92 0.19 -52.53
CA GLY A 431 20.45 -1.11 -52.99
C GLY A 431 19.33 -1.69 -52.12
N ASN A 432 18.89 -2.92 -52.39
CA ASN A 432 17.75 -3.55 -51.70
C ASN A 432 18.13 -4.71 -50.78
N LYS A 433 19.41 -5.00 -50.59
CA LYS A 433 19.87 -6.11 -49.76
C LYS A 433 20.21 -5.61 -48.35
N ILE A 434 19.51 -6.14 -47.34
CA ILE A 434 19.82 -5.87 -45.93
C ILE A 434 20.67 -6.98 -45.31
N ILE A 435 21.48 -6.59 -44.33
CA ILE A 435 22.24 -7.48 -43.44
C ILE A 435 21.58 -7.42 -42.07
N ILE A 436 21.38 -8.57 -41.43
CA ILE A 436 20.78 -8.70 -40.10
C ILE A 436 21.86 -9.20 -39.15
N GLU A 437 22.07 -8.50 -38.04
CA GLU A 437 23.07 -8.80 -37.01
C GLU A 437 22.38 -8.96 -35.65
N THR A 438 22.95 -9.76 -34.76
CA THR A 438 22.53 -9.90 -33.35
C THR A 438 23.75 -9.72 -32.47
N ASN A 439 23.58 -9.16 -31.27
CA ASN A 439 24.66 -9.05 -30.29
C ASN A 439 24.75 -10.26 -29.35
N ASN A 440 23.97 -11.32 -29.60
CA ASN A 440 23.95 -12.54 -28.79
C ASN A 440 23.55 -13.77 -29.63
N ASP A 441 24.28 -14.88 -29.49
CA ASP A 441 24.04 -16.14 -30.22
C ASP A 441 22.82 -16.95 -29.74
N TYR A 442 22.28 -16.64 -28.55
CA TYR A 442 21.12 -17.37 -28.01
C TYR A 442 19.77 -16.96 -28.62
N ILE A 443 19.68 -15.74 -29.18
CA ILE A 443 18.52 -15.25 -29.94
C ILE A 443 19.03 -14.80 -31.31
N TYR A 444 18.60 -15.49 -32.36
CA TYR A 444 19.18 -15.36 -33.69
C TYR A 444 18.11 -15.21 -34.78
N PRO A 445 18.41 -14.48 -35.86
CA PRO A 445 17.57 -14.48 -37.05
C PRO A 445 17.72 -15.80 -37.80
N LEU A 446 16.64 -16.31 -38.40
CA LEU A 446 16.70 -17.50 -39.25
C LEU A 446 17.47 -17.24 -40.55
N ASN A 447 17.43 -15.99 -41.02
CA ASN A 447 18.16 -15.52 -42.20
C ASN A 447 19.00 -14.30 -41.81
N TRP A 448 20.30 -14.31 -42.13
CA TRP A 448 21.22 -13.21 -41.84
C TRP A 448 21.24 -12.11 -42.93
N THR A 449 20.58 -12.37 -44.06
CA THR A 449 20.41 -11.40 -45.14
C THR A 449 19.01 -11.53 -45.73
N LEU A 450 18.47 -10.43 -46.26
CA LEU A 450 17.16 -10.38 -46.89
C LEU A 450 17.18 -9.35 -48.01
N ASN A 451 16.55 -9.66 -49.14
CA ASN A 451 16.32 -8.66 -50.19
C ASN A 451 14.92 -8.07 -49.96
N LEU A 452 14.84 -6.74 -49.88
CA LEU A 452 13.58 -6.03 -49.80
C LEU A 452 12.91 -5.99 -51.17
N GLU A 453 11.59 -6.11 -51.17
CA GLU A 453 10.74 -6.04 -52.37
C GLU A 453 9.81 -4.83 -52.27
N LYS A 454 9.34 -4.31 -53.42
CA LYS A 454 8.32 -3.26 -53.42
C LYS A 454 7.09 -3.72 -52.62
N SER A 455 6.62 -2.88 -51.70
CA SER A 455 5.45 -3.22 -50.89
C SER A 455 4.23 -3.45 -51.78
N LYS A 456 3.49 -4.54 -51.53
CA LYS A 456 2.23 -4.82 -52.26
C LYS A 456 1.18 -3.72 -52.07
N LYS A 457 1.21 -3.04 -50.92
CA LYS A 457 0.21 -2.03 -50.53
C LYS A 457 0.65 -0.61 -50.93
N TYR A 458 1.96 -0.35 -50.93
CA TYR A 458 2.55 0.96 -51.24
C TYR A 458 3.79 0.84 -52.13
N PRO A 459 3.65 0.31 -53.37
CA PRO A 459 4.79 -0.08 -54.20
C PRO A 459 5.68 1.09 -54.66
N GLU A 460 5.15 2.32 -54.66
CA GLU A 460 5.86 3.54 -55.07
C GLU A 460 6.52 4.28 -53.89
N ILE A 461 6.28 3.86 -52.66
CA ILE A 461 6.69 4.62 -51.46
C ILE A 461 7.72 3.84 -50.65
N ILE A 462 7.53 2.53 -50.49
CA ILE A 462 8.37 1.72 -49.60
C ILE A 462 8.70 0.36 -50.21
N TYR A 463 9.88 -0.12 -49.85
CA TYR A 463 10.26 -1.51 -49.94
C TYR A 463 10.08 -2.17 -48.57
N SER A 464 9.73 -3.45 -48.57
CA SER A 464 9.43 -4.20 -47.36
C SER A 464 9.90 -5.64 -47.46
N GLY A 465 10.26 -6.24 -46.34
CA GLY A 465 10.62 -7.65 -46.26
C GLY A 465 10.43 -8.21 -44.86
N TYR A 466 10.11 -9.50 -44.75
CA TYR A 466 9.93 -10.18 -43.48
C TYR A 466 11.12 -11.07 -43.16
N PHE A 467 11.51 -11.08 -41.88
CA PHE A 467 12.44 -12.06 -41.36
C PHE A 467 11.91 -12.63 -40.04
N LYS A 468 12.45 -13.79 -39.66
CA LYS A 468 12.04 -14.50 -38.44
C LYS A 468 13.19 -14.63 -37.48
N VAL A 469 12.88 -14.60 -36.20
CA VAL A 469 13.86 -14.75 -35.11
C VAL A 469 13.43 -15.88 -34.19
N ALA A 470 14.41 -16.60 -33.65
CA ALA A 470 14.21 -17.75 -32.79
C ALA A 470 15.14 -17.65 -31.56
N THR A 471 14.85 -18.41 -30.51
CA THR A 471 15.69 -18.49 -29.30
C THR A 471 16.04 -19.94 -28.96
N ARG A 472 17.26 -20.15 -28.45
CA ARG A 472 17.73 -21.38 -27.79
C ARG A 472 17.69 -21.30 -26.27
N SER A 473 17.52 -20.10 -25.70
CA SER A 473 17.49 -19.87 -24.26
C SER A 473 16.06 -19.81 -23.71
N ASN A 474 15.90 -20.10 -22.42
CA ASN A 474 14.66 -19.91 -21.65
C ASN A 474 14.54 -18.49 -21.06
N GLU A 475 15.61 -17.72 -21.10
CA GLU A 475 15.70 -16.37 -20.52
C GLU A 475 16.71 -15.51 -21.29
N GLY A 476 16.62 -14.19 -21.12
CA GLY A 476 17.57 -13.23 -21.69
C GLY A 476 16.96 -12.24 -22.68
N GLU A 477 17.77 -11.28 -23.09
CA GLU A 477 17.44 -10.25 -24.07
C GLU A 477 18.60 -10.03 -25.05
N THR A 478 18.26 -9.62 -26.27
CA THR A 478 19.22 -9.27 -27.34
C THR A 478 18.73 -8.04 -28.09
N THR A 479 19.61 -7.45 -28.89
CA THR A 479 19.24 -6.45 -29.90
C THR A 479 19.57 -7.01 -31.28
N ILE A 480 18.56 -7.03 -32.16
CA ILE A 480 18.73 -7.34 -33.57
C ILE A 480 18.85 -6.05 -34.34
N THR A 481 19.91 -5.91 -35.12
CA THR A 481 20.19 -4.73 -35.93
C THR A 481 20.12 -5.09 -37.40
N VAL A 482 19.43 -4.27 -38.19
CA VAL A 482 19.42 -4.39 -39.65
C VAL A 482 20.21 -3.25 -40.27
N LYS A 483 20.96 -3.55 -41.33
CA LYS A 483 21.77 -2.58 -42.07
C LYS A 483 21.39 -2.57 -43.54
N LEU A 484 21.23 -1.37 -44.11
CA LEU A 484 21.07 -1.13 -45.54
C LEU A 484 22.06 -0.04 -45.96
N GLY A 485 23.18 -0.43 -46.55
CA GLY A 485 24.27 0.51 -46.83
C GLY A 485 24.83 1.11 -45.54
N LYS A 486 24.68 2.43 -45.38
CA LYS A 486 25.09 3.17 -44.16
C LYS A 486 23.98 3.29 -43.11
N GLU A 487 22.74 3.04 -43.48
CA GLU A 487 21.59 3.17 -42.57
C GLU A 487 21.42 1.92 -41.72
N THR A 488 21.07 2.11 -40.46
CA THR A 488 20.87 1.01 -39.51
C THR A 488 19.64 1.26 -38.65
N ASP A 489 18.91 0.20 -38.32
CA ASP A 489 17.86 0.24 -37.30
C ASP A 489 17.93 -1.01 -36.42
N SER A 490 17.37 -0.94 -35.21
CA SER A 490 17.51 -1.98 -34.20
C SER A 490 16.20 -2.28 -33.47
N ALA A 491 15.97 -3.57 -33.19
CA ALA A 491 14.84 -4.06 -32.41
C ALA A 491 15.32 -4.87 -31.21
N LYS A 492 14.74 -4.62 -30.03
CA LYS A 492 15.06 -5.35 -28.81
C LYS A 492 14.18 -6.60 -28.70
N ILE A 493 14.80 -7.76 -28.49
CA ILE A 493 14.12 -9.05 -28.41
C ILE A 493 14.34 -9.67 -27.03
N THR A 494 13.27 -10.05 -26.33
CA THR A 494 13.36 -10.73 -25.02
C THR A 494 12.76 -12.14 -25.07
N VAL A 495 13.29 -13.07 -24.27
CA VAL A 495 12.69 -14.40 -24.12
C VAL A 495 11.51 -14.34 -23.16
N ALA A 496 10.36 -14.89 -23.58
CA ALA A 496 9.21 -15.03 -22.69
C ALA A 496 9.42 -16.24 -21.75
N PRO A 497 9.15 -16.12 -20.43
CA PRO A 497 9.32 -17.23 -19.50
C PRO A 497 8.47 -18.44 -19.92
N PRO A 498 8.95 -19.68 -19.69
CA PRO A 498 8.17 -20.88 -19.97
C PRO A 498 6.86 -20.82 -19.19
N LYS A 499 5.75 -21.18 -19.85
CA LYS A 499 4.42 -21.22 -19.24
C LYS A 499 4.47 -22.05 -17.96
N ILE A 500 4.32 -21.41 -16.79
CA ILE A 500 3.82 -22.13 -15.61
C ILE A 500 2.32 -22.33 -15.87
N ILE A 501 1.98 -23.42 -16.56
CA ILE A 501 0.59 -23.84 -16.71
C ILE A 501 0.17 -24.38 -15.34
N GLY A 502 -0.29 -23.49 -14.47
CA GLY A 502 -1.21 -23.90 -13.41
C GLY A 502 -2.43 -24.56 -14.07
N PRO A 503 -3.06 -25.56 -13.43
CA PRO A 503 -4.20 -26.25 -14.02
C PRO A 503 -5.30 -25.24 -14.36
N ARG A 504 -5.55 -25.04 -15.67
CA ARG A 504 -6.72 -24.30 -16.15
C ARG A 504 -7.95 -25.06 -15.66
N GLN A 505 -8.60 -24.58 -14.60
CA GLN A 505 -9.98 -24.97 -14.35
C GLN A 505 -10.80 -24.50 -15.56
N LYS A 506 -11.36 -25.44 -16.31
CA LYS A 506 -12.33 -25.14 -17.36
C LYS A 506 -13.49 -24.38 -16.72
N ARG A 507 -13.53 -23.06 -16.87
CA ARG A 507 -14.66 -22.23 -16.43
C ARG A 507 -15.92 -22.68 -17.17
N LYS A 508 -17.07 -22.71 -16.47
CA LYS A 508 -18.39 -22.79 -17.12
C LYS A 508 -18.74 -21.37 -17.59
N GLY A 509 -18.74 -21.13 -18.90
CA GLY A 509 -18.90 -19.79 -19.48
C GLY A 509 -17.59 -19.26 -20.06
N GLY A 510 -17.65 -18.36 -21.04
CA GLY A 510 -16.47 -17.82 -21.73
C GLY A 510 -15.59 -16.92 -20.85
N PHE A 511 -14.89 -15.98 -21.46
CA PHE A 511 -14.15 -14.91 -20.77
C PHE A 511 -15.06 -14.12 -19.81
N ILE A 512 -16.29 -13.82 -20.22
CA ILE A 512 -17.38 -13.29 -19.39
C ILE A 512 -18.45 -14.37 -19.20
N SER A 513 -18.82 -14.64 -17.96
CA SER A 513 -19.86 -15.61 -17.61
C SER A 513 -21.21 -14.96 -17.29
N GLY A 514 -21.24 -13.66 -17.00
CA GLY A 514 -22.47 -12.91 -16.76
C GLY A 514 -22.23 -11.55 -16.11
N PHE A 515 -23.34 -10.94 -15.68
CA PHE A 515 -23.38 -9.66 -14.98
C PHE A 515 -24.22 -9.79 -13.72
N ASP A 516 -23.84 -9.04 -12.70
CA ASP A 516 -24.64 -8.89 -11.48
C ASP A 516 -24.54 -7.47 -10.93
N LEU A 517 -25.45 -7.11 -10.05
CA LEU A 517 -25.45 -5.82 -9.37
C LEU A 517 -24.80 -5.98 -7.98
N ASP A 518 -23.92 -5.06 -7.64
CA ASP A 518 -23.24 -5.00 -6.34
C ASP A 518 -23.69 -3.78 -5.54
N ASN A 519 -23.86 -3.96 -4.24
CA ASN A 519 -24.14 -2.89 -3.29
C ASN A 519 -22.90 -2.62 -2.41
N GLY A 520 -21.71 -2.61 -3.03
CA GLY A 520 -20.42 -2.45 -2.36
C GLY A 520 -19.96 -3.65 -1.53
N LEU A 521 -20.38 -4.87 -1.88
CA LEU A 521 -19.93 -6.11 -1.24
C LEU A 521 -18.63 -6.67 -1.82
N HIS A 522 -18.31 -6.34 -3.08
CA HIS A 522 -17.12 -6.84 -3.77
C HIS A 522 -16.01 -5.80 -3.76
N THR A 523 -16.34 -4.55 -4.04
CA THR A 523 -15.39 -3.43 -4.02
C THR A 523 -16.07 -2.17 -3.51
N VAL A 524 -15.47 -1.46 -2.55
CA VAL A 524 -16.02 -0.18 -2.03
C VAL A 524 -15.52 1.00 -2.86
N ASP A 525 -14.34 0.86 -3.44
CA ASP A 525 -13.57 1.89 -4.13
C ASP A 525 -13.78 1.89 -5.66
N GLN A 526 -14.47 0.88 -6.19
CA GLN A 526 -14.71 0.75 -7.63
C GLN A 526 -16.21 0.79 -7.97
N ARG A 527 -16.51 1.42 -9.11
CA ARG A 527 -17.88 1.50 -9.67
C ARG A 527 -18.30 0.21 -10.37
N VAL A 528 -17.33 -0.58 -10.78
CA VAL A 528 -17.50 -1.82 -11.53
C VAL A 528 -16.28 -2.69 -11.29
N SER A 529 -16.47 -4.00 -11.16
CA SER A 529 -15.39 -4.96 -10.92
C SER A 529 -15.63 -6.27 -11.68
N TYR A 530 -14.56 -7.01 -11.96
CA TYR A 530 -14.61 -8.33 -12.59
C TYR A 530 -14.07 -9.39 -11.63
N GLU A 531 -14.88 -10.41 -11.32
CA GLU A 531 -14.51 -11.51 -10.42
C GLU A 531 -13.83 -12.62 -11.23
N GLN A 532 -12.51 -12.78 -11.07
CA GLN A 532 -11.69 -13.67 -11.91
C GLN A 532 -12.05 -15.17 -11.78
N GLU A 533 -12.58 -15.59 -10.64
CA GLU A 533 -12.96 -16.97 -10.39
C GLU A 533 -14.23 -17.35 -11.16
N THR A 534 -15.23 -16.49 -11.13
CA THR A 534 -16.54 -16.75 -11.73
C THR A 534 -16.66 -16.23 -13.15
N GLY A 535 -15.93 -15.18 -13.51
CA GLY A 535 -16.06 -14.46 -14.77
C GLY A 535 -17.20 -13.43 -14.81
N ILE A 536 -17.76 -13.08 -13.65
CA ILE A 536 -18.90 -12.17 -13.53
C ILE A 536 -18.41 -10.72 -13.45
N ILE A 537 -19.09 -9.82 -14.18
CA ILE A 537 -18.95 -8.37 -14.03
C ILE A 537 -19.98 -7.87 -13.01
N TYR A 538 -19.51 -7.23 -11.96
CA TYR A 538 -20.32 -6.63 -10.91
C TYR A 538 -20.42 -5.12 -11.11
N ILE A 539 -21.64 -4.59 -11.22
CA ILE A 539 -21.90 -3.14 -11.30
C ILE A 539 -22.26 -2.61 -9.92
N ASN A 540 -21.42 -1.76 -9.33
CA ASN A 540 -21.63 -1.24 -7.99
C ASN A 540 -22.64 -0.10 -7.98
N ILE A 541 -23.93 -0.44 -7.83
CA ILE A 541 -25.05 0.50 -7.70
C ILE A 541 -25.07 1.22 -6.35
N GLY A 542 -24.25 0.79 -5.38
CA GLY A 542 -24.03 1.50 -4.12
C GLY A 542 -23.00 2.63 -4.22
N PHE A 543 -22.18 2.65 -5.27
CA PHE A 543 -21.11 3.64 -5.42
C PHE A 543 -21.69 5.06 -5.61
N PRO A 544 -21.16 6.11 -4.94
CA PRO A 544 -21.79 7.44 -4.91
C PRO A 544 -22.10 8.08 -6.27
N SER A 545 -21.29 7.84 -7.30
CA SER A 545 -21.56 8.34 -8.65
C SER A 545 -22.48 7.43 -9.46
N THR A 546 -22.50 6.12 -9.20
CA THR A 546 -23.35 5.16 -9.92
C THR A 546 -24.78 5.22 -9.42
N SER A 547 -24.97 5.25 -8.10
CA SER A 547 -26.26 5.29 -7.41
C SER A 547 -27.14 6.49 -7.76
N ARG A 548 -26.54 7.56 -8.30
CA ARG A 548 -27.24 8.74 -8.80
C ARG A 548 -28.01 8.50 -10.11
N PHE A 549 -27.56 7.55 -10.93
CA PHE A 549 -28.09 7.32 -12.28
C PHE A 549 -28.66 5.91 -12.46
N ILE A 550 -28.09 4.92 -11.79
CA ILE A 550 -28.49 3.52 -11.89
C ILE A 550 -28.68 2.98 -10.48
N LYS A 551 -29.92 2.58 -10.17
CA LYS A 551 -30.29 2.03 -8.85
C LYS A 551 -30.54 0.52 -8.95
N ASP A 552 -31.12 -0.03 -7.89
CA ASP A 552 -31.55 -1.42 -7.81
C ASP A 552 -32.41 -1.81 -9.02
N GLY A 553 -32.24 -3.05 -9.49
CA GLY A 553 -32.92 -3.57 -10.68
C GLY A 553 -32.60 -2.86 -12.00
N LEU A 554 -31.53 -2.05 -12.04
CA LEU A 554 -31.16 -1.15 -13.16
C LEU A 554 -32.18 -0.03 -13.43
N GLU A 555 -32.92 0.40 -12.42
CA GLU A 555 -33.75 1.62 -12.54
C GLU A 555 -32.87 2.81 -12.94
N GLY A 556 -33.29 3.55 -13.98
CA GLY A 556 -32.54 4.66 -14.56
C GLY A 556 -31.62 4.28 -15.73
N ALA A 557 -31.33 2.98 -15.93
CA ALA A 557 -30.55 2.51 -17.09
C ALA A 557 -31.29 2.65 -18.43
N ASN A 558 -32.58 3.00 -18.42
CA ASN A 558 -33.36 3.31 -19.61
C ASN A 558 -33.19 4.76 -20.09
N LEU A 559 -32.73 5.67 -19.21
CA LEU A 559 -32.47 7.07 -19.52
C LEU A 559 -31.15 7.22 -20.30
N PRO A 560 -30.98 8.27 -21.12
CA PRO A 560 -29.74 8.50 -21.87
C PRO A 560 -28.48 8.49 -21.00
N GLU A 561 -28.55 9.12 -19.81
CA GLU A 561 -27.44 9.22 -18.86
C GLU A 561 -27.11 7.85 -18.26
N GLY A 562 -28.12 7.05 -17.92
CA GLY A 562 -27.95 5.69 -17.40
C GLY A 562 -27.43 4.72 -18.45
N LYS A 563 -27.90 4.84 -19.70
CA LYS A 563 -27.39 4.06 -20.85
C LYS A 563 -25.92 4.34 -21.11
N MET A 564 -25.55 5.63 -21.13
CA MET A 564 -24.16 6.05 -21.29
C MET A 564 -23.29 5.51 -20.15
N LEU A 565 -23.70 5.72 -18.90
CA LEU A 565 -22.94 5.26 -17.75
C LEU A 565 -22.77 3.74 -17.76
N LEU A 566 -23.83 2.97 -18.05
CA LEU A 566 -23.76 1.52 -18.10
C LEU A 566 -22.77 1.04 -19.17
N ALA A 567 -22.79 1.65 -20.36
CA ALA A 567 -21.87 1.31 -21.44
C ALA A 567 -20.41 1.59 -21.06
N GLU A 568 -20.14 2.74 -20.43
CA GLU A 568 -18.81 3.10 -19.94
C GLU A 568 -18.34 2.15 -18.83
N LEU A 569 -19.19 1.78 -17.88
CA LEU A 569 -18.82 0.83 -16.82
C LEU A 569 -18.48 -0.56 -17.38
N VAL A 570 -19.31 -1.09 -18.29
CA VAL A 570 -19.05 -2.38 -18.94
C VAL A 570 -17.76 -2.32 -19.77
N GLY A 571 -17.57 -1.25 -20.55
CA GLY A 571 -16.36 -1.05 -21.35
C GLY A 571 -15.10 -0.92 -20.48
N GLU A 572 -15.15 -0.08 -19.44
CA GLU A 572 -14.04 0.18 -18.51
C GLU A 572 -13.47 -1.12 -17.95
N VAL A 573 -14.32 -1.97 -17.37
CA VAL A 573 -13.86 -3.21 -16.73
C VAL A 573 -13.44 -4.26 -17.75
N PHE A 574 -14.18 -4.41 -18.85
CA PHE A 574 -13.92 -5.44 -19.84
C PHE A 574 -12.60 -5.19 -20.57
N PHE A 575 -12.39 -3.97 -21.10
CA PHE A 575 -11.18 -3.67 -21.86
C PHE A 575 -9.95 -3.63 -20.97
N ARG A 576 -10.08 -3.19 -19.71
CA ARG A 576 -9.01 -3.31 -18.72
C ARG A 576 -8.63 -4.78 -18.52
N ARG A 577 -9.60 -5.66 -18.28
CA ARG A 577 -9.32 -7.09 -18.06
C ARG A 577 -8.76 -7.76 -19.31
N LEU A 578 -9.28 -7.43 -20.49
CA LEU A 578 -8.81 -7.96 -21.77
C LEU A 578 -7.37 -7.52 -22.05
N ALA A 579 -7.02 -6.26 -21.78
CA ALA A 579 -5.66 -5.75 -21.91
C ALA A 579 -4.68 -6.45 -20.95
N TYR A 580 -5.09 -6.66 -19.68
CA TYR A 580 -4.30 -7.44 -18.73
C TYR A 580 -4.10 -8.88 -19.20
N GLU A 581 -5.14 -9.53 -19.67
CA GLU A 581 -5.04 -10.91 -20.17
C GLU A 581 -4.13 -10.98 -21.41
N SER A 582 -4.26 -10.06 -22.36
CA SER A 582 -3.37 -9.97 -23.53
C SER A 582 -1.91 -9.72 -23.14
N TYR A 583 -1.66 -9.02 -22.04
CA TYR A 583 -0.32 -8.81 -21.50
C TYR A 583 0.23 -10.10 -20.87
N GLU A 584 -0.58 -10.81 -20.08
CA GLU A 584 -0.20 -12.09 -19.46
C GLU A 584 0.02 -13.21 -20.49
N THR A 585 -0.80 -13.26 -21.55
CA THR A 585 -0.67 -14.22 -22.65
C THR A 585 0.47 -13.87 -23.62
N GLY A 586 0.98 -12.64 -23.55
CA GLY A 586 2.03 -12.12 -24.42
C GLY A 586 1.55 -11.75 -25.84
N GLU A 587 0.24 -11.60 -26.03
CA GLU A 587 -0.38 -11.17 -27.29
C GLU A 587 -0.26 -9.66 -27.50
N TYR A 588 -0.11 -8.89 -26.41
CA TYR A 588 0.18 -7.46 -26.43
C TYR A 588 1.49 -7.16 -25.70
N ILE A 589 2.38 -6.39 -26.34
CA ILE A 589 3.71 -6.07 -25.80
C ILE A 589 3.85 -4.53 -25.67
N PRO A 590 4.12 -4.03 -24.46
CA PRO A 590 4.44 -2.62 -24.22
C PRO A 590 5.61 -2.05 -25.03
N GLY A 591 5.50 -0.77 -25.38
CA GLY A 591 6.68 0.11 -25.48
C GLY A 591 7.26 0.41 -24.09
N GLU A 592 8.18 1.38 -23.97
CA GLU A 592 8.71 1.80 -22.67
C GLU A 592 7.57 2.15 -21.69
N GLY A 593 7.62 1.60 -20.46
CA GLY A 593 6.59 1.79 -19.43
C GLY A 593 5.45 0.77 -19.48
N GLN A 594 5.43 -0.18 -18.53
CA GLN A 594 4.37 -1.22 -18.42
C GLN A 594 2.97 -0.60 -18.24
N ILE A 595 2.88 0.47 -17.46
CA ILE A 595 1.61 1.15 -17.16
C ILE A 595 1.09 1.87 -18.41
N ASP A 596 1.93 2.65 -19.09
CA ASP A 596 1.54 3.41 -20.28
C ASP A 596 1.10 2.52 -21.42
N ALA A 597 1.77 1.38 -21.59
CA ALA A 597 1.37 0.40 -22.57
C ALA A 597 0.02 -0.25 -22.27
N LEU A 598 -0.27 -0.59 -21.00
CA LEU A 598 -1.57 -1.11 -20.63
C LEU A 598 -2.66 -0.08 -20.94
N TYR A 599 -2.44 1.20 -20.63
CA TYR A 599 -3.36 2.27 -20.99
C TYR A 599 -3.55 2.42 -22.50
N ASN A 600 -2.47 2.36 -23.28
CA ASN A 600 -2.54 2.40 -24.74
C ASN A 600 -3.37 1.23 -25.29
N ARG A 601 -3.22 0.03 -24.72
CA ARG A 601 -4.02 -1.13 -25.11
C ARG A 601 -5.49 -0.96 -24.80
N ILE A 602 -5.79 -0.45 -23.60
CA ILE A 602 -7.17 -0.16 -23.20
C ILE A 602 -7.79 0.83 -24.19
N ASN A 603 -7.08 1.91 -24.53
CA ASN A 603 -7.54 2.91 -25.49
C ASN A 603 -7.74 2.33 -26.89
N GLU A 604 -6.82 1.48 -27.37
CA GLU A 604 -6.95 0.78 -28.66
C GLU A 604 -8.20 -0.09 -28.70
N LEU A 605 -8.39 -0.93 -27.67
CA LEU A 605 -9.56 -1.81 -27.55
C LEU A 605 -10.87 -1.02 -27.46
N GLN A 606 -10.87 0.08 -26.69
CA GLN A 606 -12.02 0.99 -26.59
C GLN A 606 -12.36 1.61 -27.94
N ASN A 607 -11.37 2.18 -28.65
CA ASN A 607 -11.58 2.76 -29.98
C ASN A 607 -12.13 1.74 -30.98
N LYS A 608 -11.70 0.48 -30.87
CA LYS A 608 -12.09 -0.59 -31.78
C LYS A 608 -13.47 -1.19 -31.48
N TYR A 609 -13.89 -1.20 -30.22
CA TYR A 609 -15.02 -2.03 -29.79
C TYR A 609 -16.05 -1.37 -28.88
N LEU A 610 -15.75 -0.24 -28.22
CA LEU A 610 -16.67 0.38 -27.25
C LEU A 610 -18.02 0.75 -27.89
N TYR A 611 -18.02 1.22 -29.13
CA TYR A 611 -19.25 1.56 -29.87
C TYR A 611 -20.19 0.35 -30.00
N LYS A 612 -19.68 -0.89 -30.08
CA LYS A 612 -20.52 -2.10 -30.16
C LYS A 612 -21.25 -2.38 -28.84
N ILE A 613 -20.61 -2.06 -27.71
CA ILE A 613 -21.23 -2.15 -26.39
C ILE A 613 -22.32 -1.07 -26.28
N GLN A 614 -22.01 0.16 -26.70
CA GLN A 614 -22.95 1.27 -26.74
C GLN A 614 -24.16 0.94 -27.61
N ASP A 615 -23.98 0.39 -28.81
CA ASP A 615 -25.07 0.01 -29.71
C ASP A 615 -26.06 -0.97 -29.07
N ILE A 616 -25.58 -1.96 -28.31
CA ILE A 616 -26.47 -2.90 -27.62
C ILE A 616 -27.29 -2.18 -26.56
N ILE A 617 -26.66 -1.35 -25.72
CA ILE A 617 -27.30 -0.69 -24.58
C ILE A 617 -28.24 0.43 -25.03
N PHE A 618 -27.83 1.25 -26.01
CA PHE A 618 -28.62 2.37 -26.51
C PHE A 618 -29.87 1.91 -27.24
N ASN A 619 -29.76 0.84 -28.03
CA ASN A 619 -30.90 0.25 -28.75
C ASN A 619 -31.75 -0.69 -27.86
N TRP A 620 -31.31 -0.97 -26.62
CA TRP A 620 -32.09 -1.81 -25.72
C TRP A 620 -33.36 -1.10 -25.24
N LYS A 621 -34.47 -1.84 -25.29
CA LYS A 621 -35.75 -1.45 -24.72
C LYS A 621 -35.89 -2.17 -23.39
N PHE A 622 -35.66 -1.42 -22.31
CA PHE A 622 -35.76 -1.89 -20.94
C PHE A 622 -37.19 -2.29 -20.59
#